data_AF-A0A2T4VJ06-F1
#
_entry.id   AF-A0A2T4VJ06-F1
#
_cell.length_a   1.000
_cell.length_b   1.000
_cell.length_c   1.000
_cell.angle_alpha   90.00
_cell.angle_beta   90.00
_cell.angle_gamma   90.00
#
_symmetry.space_group_name_H-M   'P 1'
#
loop_
_entity.id
_entity.type
_entity.pdbx_description
1 polymer ?
#
loop_
_entity_poly.entity_id
_entity_poly.type
_entity_poly.pdbx_seq_one_letter_code
_entity_poly.pdbx_strand_id
1 'polypeptide(L)'
;MNRFLGPASLGLSVLALAVALLGSRGETVAPAPPPSEPPSASSSAEWKELERRVKNLEDTSLSLSRRMMLLEQRPVVSSDGGVVAAAPTALAAEVEQLRSEVRGLVAGEALSSEGGRQYLKDMVRSVQDEMRTEQRDVRMQQFQQAQSQAQAARSERLRQFVSEARLNYSQEQELTRRMQNEETQRQALFDAVRAGDKSPRDVRQEARQLREQTDKEVKALLDESQQAKYDEMRREERQAERPWGGRGQGPGPQGGGQP
;
A
#
# COMPACT_ATOMS: atom_id res chain seq x y z
N MET A 1 -34.93 -15.86 -25.18
CA MET A 1 -34.49 -17.24 -25.45
C MET A 1 -32.98 -17.23 -25.29
N ASN A 2 -32.31 -17.83 -24.31
CA ASN A 2 -32.58 -18.98 -23.47
C ASN A 2 -32.06 -18.77 -22.04
N ARG A 3 -32.78 -19.36 -21.08
CA ARG A 3 -32.44 -19.53 -19.67
C ARG A 3 -31.83 -20.92 -19.50
N PHE A 4 -30.74 -21.05 -18.74
CA PHE A 4 -30.43 -22.27 -17.99
C PHE A 4 -29.73 -21.90 -16.68
N LEU A 5 -30.52 -21.89 -15.61
CA LEU A 5 -30.07 -22.19 -14.26
C LEU A 5 -29.86 -23.71 -14.16
N GLY A 6 -28.82 -24.14 -13.45
CA GLY A 6 -28.68 -25.51 -12.99
C GLY A 6 -27.64 -25.61 -11.86
N PRO A 7 -27.88 -26.39 -10.79
CA PRO A 7 -27.47 -26.07 -9.43
C PRO A 7 -26.27 -26.90 -8.96
N ALA A 8 -25.14 -26.25 -8.67
CA ALA A 8 -23.92 -26.95 -8.22
C ALA A 8 -23.30 -26.42 -6.91
N SER A 9 -23.92 -25.46 -6.22
CA SER A 9 -23.32 -24.82 -5.03
C SER A 9 -23.95 -25.20 -3.69
N LEU A 10 -24.85 -26.19 -3.64
CA LEU A 10 -25.50 -26.66 -2.39
C LEU A 10 -24.98 -28.01 -1.87
N GLY A 11 -23.74 -28.38 -2.19
CA GLY A 11 -23.14 -29.67 -1.77
C GLY A 11 -22.02 -29.57 -0.72
N LEU A 12 -21.48 -28.38 -0.44
CA LEU A 12 -20.24 -28.23 0.35
C LEU A 12 -20.44 -27.82 1.82
N SER A 13 -21.66 -27.47 2.24
CA SER A 13 -21.93 -27.03 3.63
C SER A 13 -22.37 -28.15 4.58
N VAL A 14 -22.64 -29.37 4.10
CA VAL A 14 -23.12 -30.49 4.93
C VAL A 14 -21.96 -31.37 5.46
N LEU A 15 -20.78 -31.33 4.82
CA LEU A 15 -19.61 -32.11 5.27
C LEU A 15 -18.86 -31.49 6.47
N ALA A 16 -19.03 -30.20 6.73
CA ALA A 16 -18.42 -29.54 7.89
C ALA A 16 -19.19 -29.76 9.21
N LEU A 17 -20.49 -30.10 9.14
CA LEU A 17 -21.33 -30.32 10.32
C LEU A 17 -21.28 -31.77 10.83
N ALA A 18 -20.83 -32.73 10.01
CA ALA A 18 -20.66 -34.13 10.39
C ALA A 18 -19.36 -34.41 11.17
N VAL A 19 -18.33 -33.56 11.05
CA VAL A 19 -17.05 -33.72 11.78
C VAL A 19 -17.11 -33.13 13.20
N ALA A 20 -18.04 -32.20 13.46
CA ALA A 20 -18.20 -31.59 14.79
C ALA A 20 -19.03 -32.43 15.78
N LEU A 21 -19.76 -33.46 15.32
CA LEU A 21 -20.67 -34.25 16.16
C LEU A 21 -20.16 -35.65 16.55
N LEU A 22 -18.99 -36.07 16.06
CA LEU A 22 -18.48 -37.43 16.29
C LEU A 22 -17.09 -37.53 16.95
N GLY A 23 -16.60 -36.45 17.58
CA GLY A 23 -15.26 -36.42 18.16
C GLY A 23 -15.12 -35.60 19.43
N SER A 24 -15.65 -36.09 20.56
CA SER A 24 -15.05 -35.92 21.90
C SER A 24 -15.88 -36.62 22.98
N ARG A 25 -15.85 -37.96 22.95
CA ARG A 25 -16.18 -38.78 24.11
C ARG A 25 -14.83 -39.17 24.73
N GLY A 26 -14.49 -38.57 25.87
CA GLY A 26 -13.23 -38.82 26.58
C GLY A 26 -13.21 -38.08 27.92
N GLU A 27 -13.63 -38.80 28.97
CA GLU A 27 -13.47 -38.44 30.37
C GLU A 27 -12.02 -38.14 30.73
N THR A 28 -11.78 -36.99 31.39
CA THR A 28 -10.70 -36.82 32.36
C THR A 28 -11.15 -35.89 33.47
N VAL A 29 -11.47 -36.50 34.62
CA VAL A 29 -11.24 -36.07 36.01
C VAL A 29 -11.36 -34.57 36.33
N ALA A 30 -12.36 -34.26 37.15
CA ALA A 30 -12.54 -33.00 37.85
C ALA A 30 -11.39 -32.67 38.82
N PRO A 31 -11.01 -31.38 38.91
CA PRO A 31 -10.73 -30.72 40.17
C PRO A 31 -11.84 -29.72 40.52
N ALA A 32 -12.02 -29.53 41.83
CA ALA A 32 -13.08 -28.79 42.50
C ALA A 32 -13.41 -27.39 41.96
N PRO A 33 -14.66 -26.90 42.12
CA PRO A 33 -15.04 -25.54 41.75
C PRO A 33 -14.32 -24.53 42.67
N PRO A 34 -13.70 -23.46 42.13
CA PRO A 34 -13.32 -22.33 42.95
C PRO A 34 -14.59 -21.62 43.48
N PRO A 35 -14.51 -21.04 44.68
CA PRO A 35 -15.65 -20.46 45.39
C PRO A 35 -16.25 -19.28 44.61
N SER A 36 -17.57 -19.18 44.71
CA SER A 36 -18.40 -18.08 44.23
C SER A 36 -17.80 -16.72 44.57
N GLU A 37 -17.32 -15.99 43.56
CA GLU A 37 -16.99 -14.58 43.70
C GLU A 37 -18.29 -13.77 43.85
N PRO A 38 -18.30 -12.75 44.73
CA PRO A 38 -19.50 -11.99 45.06
C PRO A 38 -19.99 -11.12 43.89
N PRO A 39 -21.29 -10.81 43.80
CA PRO A 39 -21.82 -9.94 42.77
C PRO A 39 -21.31 -8.50 42.92
N SER A 40 -20.79 -7.98 41.81
CA SER A 40 -21.06 -6.62 41.32
C SER A 40 -20.36 -5.43 42.01
N ALA A 41 -19.09 -5.20 41.65
CA ALA A 41 -18.53 -3.84 41.60
C ALA A 41 -18.92 -3.10 40.29
N SER A 42 -19.15 -3.87 39.21
CA SER A 42 -19.46 -3.37 37.86
C SER A 42 -20.78 -2.61 37.77
N SER A 43 -21.82 -3.07 38.47
CA SER A 43 -23.14 -2.42 38.43
C SER A 43 -23.11 -1.00 39.02
N SER A 44 -22.29 -0.76 40.04
CA SER A 44 -22.19 0.56 40.67
C SER A 44 -21.43 1.59 39.82
N ALA A 45 -20.45 1.13 39.03
CA ALA A 45 -19.70 1.96 38.10
C ALA A 45 -20.51 2.24 36.83
N GLU A 46 -21.18 1.22 36.30
CA GLU A 46 -22.14 1.34 35.20
C GLU A 46 -23.32 2.27 35.56
N TRP A 47 -23.81 2.20 36.80
CA TRP A 47 -24.87 3.08 37.27
C TRP A 47 -24.43 4.55 37.35
N LYS A 48 -23.23 4.83 37.87
CA LYS A 48 -22.67 6.18 37.90
C LYS A 48 -22.42 6.75 36.50
N GLU A 49 -22.04 5.87 35.57
CA GLU A 49 -21.85 6.22 34.17
C GLU A 49 -23.20 6.50 33.47
N LEU A 50 -24.22 5.70 33.73
CA LEU A 50 -25.59 5.96 33.26
C LEU A 50 -26.17 7.25 33.85
N GLU A 51 -25.93 7.52 35.14
CA GLU A 51 -26.36 8.76 35.80
C GLU A 51 -25.69 9.99 35.17
N ARG A 52 -24.40 9.90 34.83
CA ARG A 52 -23.69 10.94 34.07
C ARG A 52 -24.26 11.14 32.67
N ARG A 53 -24.58 10.04 31.97
CA ARG A 53 -25.18 10.09 30.62
C ARG A 53 -26.56 10.74 30.65
N VAL A 54 -27.39 10.38 31.63
CA VAL A 54 -28.72 10.98 31.82
C VAL A 54 -28.58 12.47 32.13
N LYS A 55 -27.70 12.87 33.06
CA LYS A 55 -27.44 14.29 33.36
C LYS A 55 -26.98 15.08 32.14
N ASN A 56 -26.08 14.51 31.33
CA ASN A 56 -25.62 15.18 30.10
C ASN A 56 -26.75 15.29 29.05
N LEU A 57 -27.61 14.29 28.93
CA LEU A 57 -28.79 14.35 28.04
C LEU A 57 -29.83 15.37 28.53
N GLU A 58 -30.03 15.45 29.85
CA GLU A 58 -30.88 16.46 30.48
C GLU A 58 -30.33 17.86 30.22
N ASP A 59 -29.04 18.11 30.48
CA ASP A 59 -28.40 19.41 30.26
C ASP A 59 -28.43 19.83 28.79
N THR A 60 -28.19 18.90 27.86
CA THR A 60 -28.26 19.19 26.42
C THR A 60 -29.69 19.49 25.99
N SER A 61 -30.69 18.72 26.44
CA SER A 61 -32.10 18.97 26.15
C SER A 61 -32.62 20.29 26.74
N LEU A 62 -32.16 20.65 27.95
CA LEU A 62 -32.46 21.92 28.60
C LEU A 62 -31.78 23.09 27.87
N SER A 63 -30.57 22.90 27.35
CA SER A 63 -29.91 23.93 26.53
C SER A 63 -30.62 24.12 25.19
N LEU A 64 -31.10 23.04 24.57
CA LEU A 64 -31.82 23.06 23.30
C LEU A 64 -33.19 23.73 23.44
N SER A 65 -33.92 23.41 24.51
CA SER A 65 -35.20 24.05 24.81
C SER A 65 -35.05 25.54 25.16
N ARG A 66 -34.02 25.94 25.92
CA ARG A 66 -33.71 27.37 26.14
C ARG A 66 -33.36 28.09 24.84
N ARG A 67 -32.60 27.44 23.94
CA ARG A 67 -32.22 28.03 22.65
C ARG A 67 -33.40 28.13 21.69
N MET A 68 -34.29 27.14 21.65
CA MET A 68 -35.57 27.25 20.93
C MET A 68 -36.42 28.39 21.49
N MET A 69 -36.54 28.49 22.81
CA MET A 69 -37.29 29.58 23.44
C MET A 69 -36.69 30.96 23.14
N LEU A 70 -35.36 31.08 23.05
CA LEU A 70 -34.68 32.31 22.64
C LEU A 70 -34.85 32.64 21.15
N LEU A 71 -34.97 31.62 20.30
CA LEU A 71 -35.28 31.78 18.88
C LEU A 71 -36.74 32.20 18.66
N GLU A 72 -37.67 31.69 19.47
CA GLU A 72 -39.09 32.07 19.46
C GLU A 72 -39.35 33.44 20.10
N GLN A 73 -38.58 33.83 21.12
CA GLN A 73 -38.69 35.14 21.79
C GLN A 73 -38.03 36.29 21.03
N ARG A 74 -37.46 36.06 19.84
CA ARG A 74 -36.83 37.13 19.05
C ARG A 74 -37.83 37.70 18.03
N PRO A 75 -38.56 38.80 18.33
CA PRO A 75 -39.25 39.54 17.28
C PRO A 75 -38.18 40.20 16.40
N VAL A 76 -38.13 39.81 15.13
CA VAL A 76 -37.28 40.48 14.14
C VAL A 76 -38.00 41.75 13.71
N VAL A 77 -37.59 42.88 14.27
CA VAL A 77 -37.91 44.20 13.73
C VAL A 77 -36.70 44.67 12.93
N SER A 78 -36.81 44.66 11.60
CA SER A 78 -35.89 45.43 10.74
C SER A 78 -36.16 46.92 10.92
N SER A 79 -35.15 47.76 10.68
CA SER A 79 -35.27 49.23 10.74
C SER A 79 -36.28 49.85 9.76
N ASP A 80 -36.88 49.06 8.85
CA ASP A 80 -37.94 49.45 7.91
C ASP A 80 -39.29 48.72 8.14
N GLY A 81 -39.47 48.04 9.28
CA GLY A 81 -40.77 47.42 9.61
C GLY A 81 -41.15 46.17 8.80
N GLY A 82 -40.22 45.57 8.05
CA GLY A 82 -40.39 44.29 7.35
C GLY A 82 -39.63 43.14 8.04
N VAL A 83 -40.28 41.99 8.22
CA VAL A 83 -39.67 40.78 8.82
C VAL A 83 -38.71 40.14 7.80
N VAL A 84 -37.40 40.19 8.06
CA VAL A 84 -36.37 39.50 7.25
C VAL A 84 -35.51 38.60 8.14
N ALA A 85 -35.47 37.31 7.82
CA ALA A 85 -34.73 36.29 8.58
C ALA A 85 -33.25 36.67 8.82
N ALA A 86 -32.80 36.61 10.06
CA ALA A 86 -31.41 36.82 10.43
C ALA A 86 -30.52 35.69 9.85
N ALA A 87 -29.54 36.11 9.04
CA ALA A 87 -28.41 35.43 8.40
C ALA A 87 -28.16 33.90 8.63
N PRO A 88 -28.00 33.10 7.55
CA PRO A 88 -27.68 31.66 7.60
C PRO A 88 -26.20 31.31 7.88
N THR A 89 -25.30 32.29 7.99
CA THR A 89 -23.84 32.05 8.10
C THR A 89 -23.36 31.71 9.51
N ALA A 90 -23.96 32.27 10.56
CA ALA A 90 -23.65 31.90 11.95
C ALA A 90 -24.12 30.46 12.26
N LEU A 91 -25.31 30.11 11.75
CA LEU A 91 -25.87 28.77 11.83
C LEU A 91 -25.00 27.72 11.11
N ALA A 92 -24.40 28.07 9.97
CA ALA A 92 -23.51 27.16 9.25
C ALA A 92 -22.21 26.86 10.02
N ALA A 93 -21.63 27.88 10.68
CA ALA A 93 -20.45 27.69 11.53
C ALA A 93 -20.78 26.86 12.79
N GLU A 94 -21.94 27.09 13.39
CA GLU A 94 -22.43 26.33 14.55
C GLU A 94 -22.76 24.87 14.20
N VAL A 95 -23.30 24.60 13.00
CA VAL A 95 -23.52 23.23 12.51
C VAL A 95 -22.20 22.51 12.26
N GLU A 96 -21.18 23.18 11.73
CA GLU A 96 -19.87 22.55 11.53
C GLU A 96 -19.17 22.29 12.88
N GLN A 97 -19.34 23.18 13.85
CA GLN A 97 -18.86 22.96 15.22
C GLN A 97 -19.59 21.77 15.89
N LEU A 98 -20.92 21.71 15.82
CA LEU A 98 -21.71 20.57 16.31
C LEU A 98 -21.33 19.25 15.62
N ARG A 99 -21.06 19.27 14.31
CA ARG A 99 -20.56 18.11 13.58
C ARG A 99 -19.18 17.68 14.07
N SER A 100 -18.30 18.64 14.39
CA SER A 100 -16.97 18.35 14.92
C SER A 100 -17.03 17.78 16.35
N GLU A 101 -17.93 18.28 17.19
CA GLU A 101 -18.16 17.81 18.55
C GLU A 101 -18.83 16.43 18.56
N VAL A 102 -19.82 16.17 17.70
CA VAL A 102 -20.43 14.84 17.51
C VAL A 102 -19.42 13.84 16.95
N ARG A 103 -18.58 14.22 15.97
CA ARG A 103 -17.48 13.36 15.51
C ARG A 103 -16.48 13.07 16.63
N GLY A 104 -16.17 14.06 17.48
CA GLY A 104 -15.31 13.89 18.65
C GLY A 104 -15.89 12.95 19.70
N LEU A 105 -17.20 13.06 19.97
CA LEU A 105 -17.92 12.18 20.90
C LEU A 105 -18.02 10.75 20.35
N VAL A 106 -18.32 10.56 19.07
CA VAL A 106 -18.36 9.24 18.43
C VAL A 106 -16.96 8.61 18.37
N ALA A 107 -15.91 9.39 18.14
CA ALA A 107 -14.53 8.90 18.22
C ALA A 107 -14.14 8.52 19.67
N GLY A 108 -14.58 9.31 20.66
CA GLY A 108 -14.41 9.00 22.09
C GLY A 108 -15.20 7.76 22.54
N GLU A 109 -16.42 7.58 22.03
CA GLU A 109 -17.27 6.40 22.23
C GLU A 109 -16.69 5.16 21.53
N ALA A 110 -16.14 5.31 20.32
CA ALA A 110 -15.45 4.23 19.61
C ALA A 110 -14.14 3.82 20.34
N LEU A 111 -13.43 4.76 20.95
CA LEU A 111 -12.22 4.46 21.73
C LEU A 111 -12.52 3.90 23.14
N SER A 112 -13.71 4.14 23.68
CA SER A 112 -14.13 3.64 25.00
C SER A 112 -14.95 2.35 24.95
N SER A 113 -15.57 2.03 23.81
CA SER A 113 -16.25 0.76 23.56
C SER A 113 -15.31 -0.30 22.99
N GLU A 114 -15.52 -1.56 23.38
CA GLU A 114 -14.74 -2.70 22.88
C GLU A 114 -14.94 -2.91 21.36
N GLY A 115 -16.17 -2.68 20.87
CA GLY A 115 -16.49 -2.76 19.43
C GLY A 115 -15.84 -1.65 18.60
N GLY A 116 -15.78 -0.41 19.09
CA GLY A 116 -15.12 0.67 18.36
C GLY A 116 -13.59 0.54 18.32
N ARG A 117 -12.97 -0.03 19.37
CA ARG A 117 -11.54 -0.39 19.35
C ARG A 117 -11.23 -1.46 18.31
N GLN A 118 -12.11 -2.45 18.16
CA GLN A 118 -11.96 -3.48 17.15
C GLN A 118 -12.11 -2.88 15.74
N TYR A 119 -13.11 -2.03 15.54
CA TYR A 119 -13.31 -1.31 14.27
C TYR A 119 -12.10 -0.44 13.89
N LEU A 120 -11.52 0.31 14.85
CA LEU A 120 -10.32 1.11 14.62
C LEU A 120 -9.10 0.26 14.27
N LYS A 121 -8.92 -0.90 14.92
CA LYS A 121 -7.84 -1.85 14.56
C LYS A 121 -8.02 -2.38 13.14
N ASP A 122 -9.24 -2.73 12.76
CA ASP A 122 -9.55 -3.24 11.43
C ASP A 122 -9.33 -2.17 10.36
N MET A 123 -9.71 -0.91 10.64
CA MET A 123 -9.40 0.24 9.77
C MET A 123 -7.89 0.51 9.65
N VAL A 124 -7.14 0.46 10.74
CA VAL A 124 -5.68 0.65 10.66
C VAL A 124 -5.03 -0.47 9.87
N ARG A 125 -5.50 -1.71 10.05
CA ARG A 125 -5.02 -2.87 9.28
C ARG A 125 -5.35 -2.73 7.79
N SER A 126 -6.56 -2.28 7.45
CA SER A 126 -6.95 -2.05 6.06
C SER A 126 -6.10 -0.96 5.41
N VAL A 127 -5.87 0.17 6.09
CA VAL A 127 -4.99 1.24 5.58
C VAL A 127 -3.55 0.76 5.42
N GLN A 128 -3.04 -0.06 6.34
CA GLN A 128 -1.69 -0.65 6.21
C GLN A 128 -1.58 -1.60 5.03
N ASP A 129 -2.60 -2.42 4.79
CA ASP A 129 -2.62 -3.37 3.68
C ASP A 129 -2.83 -2.66 2.33
N GLU A 130 -3.63 -1.59 2.30
CA GLU A 130 -3.76 -0.70 1.13
C GLU A 130 -2.43 -0.01 0.82
N MET A 131 -1.77 0.62 1.80
CA MET A 131 -0.45 1.22 1.59
C MET A 131 0.62 0.21 1.13
N ARG A 132 0.59 -1.04 1.62
CA ARG A 132 1.49 -2.09 1.14
C ARG A 132 1.23 -2.47 -0.31
N THR A 133 -0.05 -2.51 -0.70
CA THR A 133 -0.46 -2.86 -2.06
C THR A 133 -0.11 -1.73 -3.02
N GLU A 134 -0.47 -0.49 -2.70
CA GLU A 134 -0.08 0.69 -3.48
C GLU A 134 1.45 0.79 -3.65
N GLN A 135 2.22 0.58 -2.58
CA GLN A 135 3.68 0.59 -2.68
C GLN A 135 4.24 -0.54 -3.56
N ARG A 136 3.57 -1.69 -3.64
CA ARG A 136 3.95 -2.77 -4.57
C ARG A 136 3.62 -2.38 -6.01
N ASP A 137 2.45 -1.80 -6.24
CA ASP A 137 2.01 -1.37 -7.56
C ASP A 137 2.88 -0.23 -8.11
N VAL A 138 3.19 0.77 -7.28
CA VAL A 138 4.12 1.85 -7.64
C VAL A 138 5.51 1.29 -7.96
N ARG A 139 6.02 0.35 -7.17
CA ARG A 139 7.31 -0.30 -7.46
C ARG A 139 7.27 -1.10 -8.75
N MET A 140 6.17 -1.80 -9.01
CA MET A 140 5.99 -2.58 -10.23
C MET A 140 5.91 -1.68 -11.46
N GLN A 141 5.18 -0.56 -11.38
CA GLN A 141 5.12 0.44 -12.45
C GLN A 141 6.48 1.09 -12.71
N GLN A 142 7.19 1.52 -11.65
CA GLN A 142 8.54 2.07 -11.77
C GLN A 142 9.51 1.05 -12.38
N PHE A 143 9.41 -0.22 -11.98
CA PHE A 143 10.23 -1.29 -12.55
C PHE A 143 9.96 -1.48 -14.05
N GLN A 144 8.69 -1.53 -14.46
CA GLN A 144 8.33 -1.65 -15.88
C GLN A 144 8.80 -0.45 -16.70
N GLN A 145 8.66 0.77 -16.16
CA GLN A 145 9.15 1.98 -16.81
C GLN A 145 10.67 2.02 -16.91
N ALA A 146 11.39 1.64 -15.84
CA ALA A 146 12.84 1.55 -15.86
C ALA A 146 13.33 0.49 -16.85
N GLN A 147 12.61 -0.63 -16.96
CA GLN A 147 12.93 -1.69 -17.92
C GLN A 147 12.80 -1.22 -19.37
N SER A 148 11.69 -0.54 -19.71
CA SER A 148 11.49 -0.04 -21.08
C SER A 148 12.49 1.06 -21.44
N GLN A 149 12.78 1.98 -20.52
CA GLN A 149 13.81 3.01 -20.70
C GLN A 149 15.21 2.39 -20.88
N ALA A 150 15.56 1.36 -20.10
CA ALA A 150 16.84 0.68 -20.23
C ALA A 150 16.98 -0.04 -21.59
N GLN A 151 15.90 -0.63 -22.10
CA GLN A 151 15.89 -1.25 -23.44
C GLN A 151 16.06 -0.20 -24.55
N ALA A 152 15.34 0.93 -24.47
CA ALA A 152 15.47 2.03 -25.42
C ALA A 152 16.90 2.57 -25.46
N ALA A 153 17.47 2.91 -24.29
CA ALA A 153 18.83 3.45 -24.18
C ALA A 153 19.92 2.47 -24.66
N ARG A 154 19.72 1.15 -24.53
CA ARG A 154 20.62 0.16 -25.15
C ARG A 154 20.51 0.14 -26.66
N SER A 155 19.29 0.15 -27.18
CA SER A 155 19.08 0.13 -28.64
C SER A 155 19.66 1.38 -29.32
N GLU A 156 19.56 2.53 -28.67
CA GLU A 156 20.16 3.79 -29.13
C GLU A 156 21.68 3.72 -29.14
N ARG A 157 22.30 3.24 -28.05
CA ARG A 157 23.76 3.04 -27.99
C ARG A 157 24.26 2.04 -29.02
N LEU A 158 23.52 0.97 -29.26
CA LEU A 158 23.85 0.01 -30.31
C LEU A 158 23.82 0.67 -31.70
N ARG A 159 22.80 1.48 -32.00
CA ARG A 159 22.72 2.25 -33.25
C ARG A 159 23.84 3.27 -33.39
N GLN A 160 24.19 3.95 -32.30
CA GLN A 160 25.34 4.87 -32.27
C GLN A 160 26.62 4.11 -32.58
N PHE A 161 26.87 2.98 -31.90
CA PHE A 161 28.04 2.14 -32.15
C PHE A 161 28.11 1.65 -33.61
N VAL A 162 27.01 1.12 -34.16
CA VAL A 162 26.94 0.66 -35.56
C VAL A 162 27.34 1.79 -36.52
N SER A 163 26.83 3.01 -36.30
CA SER A 163 27.11 4.15 -37.16
C SER A 163 28.54 4.70 -36.99
N GLU A 164 29.04 4.80 -35.76
CA GLU A 164 30.39 5.30 -35.45
C GLU A 164 31.49 4.32 -35.84
N ALA A 165 31.29 3.02 -35.61
CA ALA A 165 32.23 1.97 -35.98
C ALA A 165 32.17 1.62 -37.48
N ARG A 166 31.20 2.20 -38.21
CA ARG A 166 30.95 1.94 -39.64
C ARG A 166 30.91 0.44 -39.94
N LEU A 167 30.13 -0.30 -39.13
CA LEU A 167 30.01 -1.74 -39.31
C LEU A 167 29.41 -2.05 -40.68
N ASN A 168 29.89 -3.13 -41.30
CA ASN A 168 29.24 -3.61 -42.52
C ASN A 168 27.90 -4.28 -42.16
N TYR A 169 27.04 -4.46 -43.17
CA TYR A 169 25.69 -5.01 -42.98
C TYR A 169 25.69 -6.40 -42.30
N SER A 170 26.63 -7.28 -42.66
CA SER A 170 26.76 -8.60 -42.04
C SER A 170 27.18 -8.53 -40.57
N GLN A 171 28.12 -7.65 -40.22
CA GLN A 171 28.57 -7.41 -38.85
C GLN A 171 27.43 -6.81 -38.00
N GLU A 172 26.69 -5.85 -38.55
CA GLU A 172 25.53 -5.25 -37.90
C GLU A 172 24.45 -6.30 -37.61
N GLN A 173 24.13 -7.16 -38.58
CA GLN A 173 23.13 -8.21 -38.43
C GLN A 173 23.55 -9.25 -37.38
N GLU A 174 24.80 -9.72 -37.43
CA GLU A 174 25.31 -10.67 -36.43
C GLU A 174 25.40 -10.05 -35.03
N LEU A 175 25.90 -8.82 -34.92
CA LEU A 175 25.95 -8.09 -33.67
C LEU A 175 24.55 -7.94 -33.06
N THR A 176 23.59 -7.47 -33.85
CA THR A 176 22.21 -7.27 -33.40
C THR A 176 21.61 -8.59 -32.91
N ARG A 177 21.82 -9.67 -33.66
CA ARG A 177 21.34 -11.01 -33.28
C ARG A 177 21.97 -11.50 -31.97
N ARG A 178 23.30 -11.35 -31.81
CA ARG A 178 24.00 -11.78 -30.58
C ARG A 178 23.58 -10.95 -29.37
N MET A 179 23.45 -9.64 -29.51
CA MET A 179 23.01 -8.75 -28.43
C MET A 179 21.55 -9.02 -28.02
N GLN A 180 20.65 -9.31 -28.98
CA GLN A 180 19.28 -9.73 -28.68
C GLN A 180 19.24 -11.07 -27.93
N ASN A 181 20.04 -12.04 -28.36
CA ASN A 181 20.13 -13.33 -27.69
C ASN A 181 20.67 -13.20 -26.26
N GLU A 182 21.72 -12.39 -26.04
CA GLU A 182 22.24 -12.08 -24.70
C GLU A 182 21.12 -11.51 -23.82
N GLU A 183 20.37 -10.54 -24.34
CA GLU A 183 19.30 -9.88 -23.59
C GLU A 183 18.16 -10.85 -23.24
N THR A 184 17.71 -11.68 -24.18
CA THR A 184 16.67 -12.69 -23.93
C THR A 184 17.10 -13.70 -22.88
N GLN A 185 18.33 -14.22 -22.97
CA GLN A 185 18.84 -15.16 -21.97
C GLN A 185 19.02 -14.51 -20.61
N ARG A 186 19.53 -13.27 -20.59
CA ARG A 186 19.67 -12.47 -19.36
C ARG A 186 18.31 -12.24 -18.69
N GLN A 187 17.27 -11.91 -19.46
CA GLN A 187 15.91 -11.77 -18.93
C GLN A 187 15.38 -13.08 -18.35
N ALA A 188 15.54 -14.20 -19.06
CA ALA A 188 15.14 -15.52 -18.57
C ALA A 188 15.85 -15.88 -17.25
N LEU A 189 17.14 -15.53 -17.10
CA LEU A 189 17.87 -15.72 -15.84
C LEU A 189 17.27 -14.88 -14.70
N PHE A 190 16.91 -13.63 -14.94
CA PHE A 190 16.29 -12.77 -13.92
C PHE A 190 14.87 -13.22 -13.57
N ASP A 191 14.10 -13.69 -14.56
CA ASP A 191 12.77 -14.24 -14.33
C ASP A 191 12.84 -15.53 -13.50
N ALA A 192 13.86 -16.38 -13.68
CA ALA A 192 14.11 -17.54 -12.83
C ALA A 192 14.41 -17.16 -11.36
N VAL A 193 15.10 -16.04 -11.12
CA VAL A 193 15.26 -15.51 -9.74
C VAL A 193 13.93 -15.07 -9.17
N ARG A 194 13.08 -14.41 -9.97
CA ARG A 194 11.76 -13.94 -9.54
C ARG A 194 10.82 -15.12 -9.23
N ALA A 195 10.91 -16.20 -9.99
CA ALA A 195 10.17 -17.44 -9.75
C ALA A 195 10.68 -18.22 -8.54
N GLY A 196 11.92 -17.96 -8.09
CA GLY A 196 12.56 -18.67 -6.98
C GLY A 196 13.32 -19.93 -7.39
N ASP A 197 13.48 -20.18 -8.69
CA ASP A 197 14.14 -21.37 -9.23
C ASP A 197 15.67 -21.33 -9.09
N LYS A 198 16.25 -20.13 -9.06
CA LYS A 198 17.71 -19.91 -8.95
C LYS A 198 18.07 -18.88 -7.91
N SER A 199 19.25 -19.04 -7.30
CA SER A 199 19.76 -18.05 -6.36
C SER A 199 20.20 -16.77 -7.09
N PRO A 200 20.03 -15.57 -6.50
CA PRO A 200 20.48 -14.32 -7.09
C PRO A 200 22.00 -14.28 -7.32
N ARG A 201 22.79 -15.03 -6.54
CA ARG A 201 24.24 -15.07 -6.67
C ARG A 201 24.65 -15.86 -7.92
N ASP A 202 24.01 -16.99 -8.16
CA ASP A 202 24.32 -17.86 -9.30
C ASP A 202 23.91 -17.17 -10.60
N VAL A 203 22.72 -16.56 -10.63
CA VAL A 203 22.26 -15.79 -11.80
C VAL A 203 23.18 -14.61 -12.12
N ARG A 204 23.77 -13.94 -11.12
CA ARG A 204 24.77 -12.89 -11.38
C ARG A 204 26.05 -13.45 -11.99
N GLN A 205 26.46 -14.66 -11.63
CA GLN A 205 27.64 -15.31 -12.21
C GLN A 205 27.33 -15.79 -13.63
N GLU A 206 26.20 -16.46 -13.85
CA GLU A 206 25.74 -16.90 -15.17
C GLU A 206 25.57 -15.71 -16.13
N ALA A 207 24.97 -14.61 -15.68
CA ALA A 207 24.83 -13.40 -16.50
C ALA A 207 26.17 -12.76 -16.87
N ARG A 208 27.19 -12.84 -16.00
CA ARG A 208 28.54 -12.37 -16.32
C ARG A 208 29.21 -13.27 -17.35
N GLN A 209 29.10 -14.59 -17.18
CA GLN A 209 29.66 -15.55 -18.13
C GLN A 209 29.01 -15.42 -19.50
N LEU A 210 27.68 -15.28 -19.54
CA LEU A 210 26.93 -15.03 -20.76
C LEU A 210 27.47 -13.81 -21.50
N ARG A 211 27.67 -12.70 -20.78
CA ARG A 211 28.28 -11.49 -21.35
C ARG A 211 29.68 -11.68 -21.88
N GLU A 212 30.55 -12.32 -21.10
CA GLU A 212 31.93 -12.58 -21.53
C GLU A 212 31.98 -13.46 -22.78
N GLN A 213 31.05 -14.41 -22.91
CA GLN A 213 30.91 -15.24 -24.11
C GLN A 213 30.45 -14.40 -25.30
N THR A 214 29.38 -13.61 -25.14
CA THR A 214 28.89 -12.71 -26.19
C THR A 214 29.96 -11.70 -26.62
N ASP A 215 30.68 -11.11 -25.66
CA ASP A 215 31.76 -10.15 -25.94
C ASP A 215 32.88 -10.80 -26.76
N LYS A 216 33.30 -12.03 -26.42
CA LYS A 216 34.33 -12.75 -27.18
C LYS A 216 33.89 -13.02 -28.62
N GLU A 217 32.66 -13.48 -28.77
CA GLU A 217 32.09 -13.79 -30.07
C GLU A 217 31.91 -12.56 -30.95
N VAL A 218 31.46 -11.44 -30.37
CA VAL A 218 31.32 -10.18 -31.08
C VAL A 218 32.69 -9.62 -31.46
N LYS A 219 33.66 -9.61 -30.54
CA LYS A 219 35.01 -9.11 -30.84
C LYS A 219 35.70 -9.88 -31.94
N ALA A 220 35.45 -11.18 -32.07
CA ALA A 220 36.00 -12.00 -33.16
C ALA A 220 35.50 -11.56 -34.56
N LEU A 221 34.39 -10.83 -34.64
CA LEU A 221 33.81 -10.30 -35.87
C LEU A 221 34.25 -8.87 -36.19
N LEU A 222 34.96 -8.21 -35.25
CA LEU A 222 35.29 -6.79 -35.29
C LEU A 222 36.80 -6.60 -35.47
N ASP A 223 37.18 -5.57 -36.22
CA ASP A 223 38.57 -5.13 -36.35
C ASP A 223 39.04 -4.41 -35.07
N GLU A 224 40.35 -4.25 -34.86
CA GLU A 224 40.92 -3.64 -33.64
C GLU A 224 40.33 -2.26 -33.30
N SER A 225 40.13 -1.41 -34.30
CA SER A 225 39.52 -0.08 -34.10
C SER A 225 38.05 -0.15 -33.69
N GLN A 226 37.31 -1.15 -34.17
CA GLN A 226 35.91 -1.40 -33.85
C GLN A 226 35.78 -2.04 -32.47
N GLN A 227 36.72 -2.92 -32.10
CA GLN A 227 36.78 -3.53 -30.77
C GLN A 227 36.97 -2.48 -29.68
N ALA A 228 37.82 -1.46 -29.90
CA ALA A 228 38.01 -0.37 -28.94
C ALA A 228 36.71 0.41 -28.68
N LYS A 229 35.97 0.75 -29.74
CA LYS A 229 34.65 1.40 -29.66
C LYS A 229 33.60 0.50 -28.99
N TYR A 230 33.64 -0.80 -29.28
CA TYR A 230 32.76 -1.77 -28.64
C TYR A 230 33.02 -1.84 -27.13
N ASP A 231 34.29 -1.84 -26.71
CA ASP A 231 34.67 -1.84 -25.30
C ASP A 231 34.24 -0.57 -24.58
N GLU A 232 34.29 0.58 -25.24
CA GLU A 232 33.75 1.85 -24.73
C GLU A 232 32.24 1.78 -24.54
N MET A 233 31.49 1.37 -25.57
CA MET A 233 30.04 1.15 -25.48
C MET A 233 29.68 0.20 -24.33
N ARG A 234 30.41 -0.91 -24.16
CA ARG A 234 30.20 -1.86 -23.06
C ARG A 234 30.57 -1.29 -21.69
N ARG A 235 31.56 -0.39 -21.59
CA ARG A 235 31.88 0.32 -20.33
C ARG A 235 30.74 1.23 -19.92
N GLU A 236 30.19 2.00 -20.85
CA GLU A 236 29.04 2.88 -20.59
C GLU A 236 27.79 2.09 -20.22
N GLU A 237 27.54 0.94 -20.84
CA GLU A 237 26.47 0.03 -20.45
C GLU A 237 26.58 -0.40 -18.98
N ARG A 238 27.77 -0.81 -18.54
CA ARG A 238 28.01 -1.19 -17.14
C ARG A 238 27.85 -0.03 -16.16
N GLN A 239 28.13 1.20 -16.57
CA GLN A 239 27.95 2.37 -15.72
C GLN A 239 26.46 2.73 -15.59
N ALA A 240 25.70 2.66 -16.69
CA ALA A 240 24.27 2.92 -16.71
C ALA A 240 23.44 1.86 -15.96
N GLU A 241 23.92 0.61 -15.90
CA GLU A 241 23.24 -0.50 -15.22
C GLU A 241 23.39 -0.52 -13.70
N ARG A 242 24.26 0.33 -13.13
CA ARG A 242 24.36 0.40 -11.68
C ARG A 242 23.03 0.91 -11.14
N PRO A 243 22.32 0.13 -10.32
CA PRO A 243 21.10 0.59 -9.71
C PRO A 243 21.43 1.89 -8.98
N TRP A 244 20.60 2.90 -9.22
CA TRP A 244 20.48 4.14 -8.48
C TRP A 244 20.35 3.89 -6.96
N GLY A 245 21.44 3.45 -6.33
CA GLY A 245 21.60 3.15 -4.91
C GLY A 245 22.74 3.95 -4.31
N GLY A 246 23.14 5.03 -4.98
CA GLY A 246 24.15 5.99 -4.54
C GLY A 246 23.54 7.34 -4.16
N ARG A 247 22.36 7.36 -3.52
CA ARG A 247 21.94 8.55 -2.77
C ARG A 247 22.63 8.52 -1.40
N GLY A 248 23.92 8.82 -1.42
CA GLY A 248 24.76 9.07 -0.25
C GLY A 248 25.22 10.52 -0.22
N GLN A 249 24.33 11.47 -0.50
CA GLN A 249 24.57 12.90 -0.28
C GLN A 249 23.25 13.55 0.15
N GLY A 250 22.73 13.10 1.29
CA GLY A 250 21.96 13.99 2.16
C GLY A 250 22.97 14.76 3.01
N PRO A 251 22.86 16.08 3.17
CA PRO A 251 23.63 16.78 4.19
C PRO A 251 23.20 16.19 5.55
N GLY A 252 24.09 15.46 6.20
CA GLY A 252 23.87 15.01 7.57
C GLY A 252 23.66 16.23 8.47
N PRO A 253 22.80 16.14 9.51
CA PRO A 253 22.65 17.23 10.45
C PRO A 253 24.00 17.45 11.14
N GLN A 254 24.54 18.65 10.95
CA GLN A 254 25.71 19.15 11.64
C GLN A 254 25.35 19.31 13.12
N GLY A 255 25.50 18.22 13.86
CA GLY A 255 25.48 18.20 15.31
C GLY A 255 26.84 18.60 15.85
N GLY A 256 26.84 19.57 16.76
CA GLY A 256 27.87 19.71 17.81
C GLY A 256 29.06 20.57 17.43
N GLY A 257 28.98 21.86 17.73
CA GLY A 257 30.12 22.76 17.69
C GLY A 257 29.79 24.15 18.26
N GLN A 258 29.43 24.20 19.54
CA GLN A 258 29.57 25.42 20.35
C GLN A 258 30.90 25.35 21.10
N PRO A 259 31.72 26.41 21.12
CA PRO A 259 32.46 26.78 22.32
C PRO A 259 31.55 27.50 23.33
#